data_AF-A0A1Q7ZVV7-F1
#
_entry.id   AF-A0A1Q7ZVV7-F1
#
_cell.length_a   1.000
_cell.length_b   1.000
_cell.length_c   1.000
_cell.angle_alpha   90.00
_cell.angle_beta   90.00
_cell.angle_gamma   90.00
#
_symmetry.space_group_name_H-M   'P 1'
#
loop_
_entity.id
_entity.type
_entity.pdbx_description
1 polymer ?
#
loop_
_entity_poly.entity_id
_entity_poly.type
_entity_poly.pdbx_seq_one_letter_code
_entity_poly.pdbx_strand_id
1 'polypeptide(L)'
;MKVHLWFRITSIVVFLQIALGGLLTFSFITSLPHIITGFAVLAFAIVTLVVAQTLKPPFRPLQGLSVGLVLLIIVQIILGFTTLSTGNLVIAWVHLLVAMGIYGMVIAGTFMSMRLDYRAREQSPPSVGPQA
;
A
#
# COMPACT_ATOMS: atom_id res chain seq x y z
N MET A 1 10.66 12.75 -4.59
CA MET A 1 10.75 11.44 -3.89
C MET A 1 10.30 10.35 -4.86
N LYS A 2 11.07 9.27 -5.03
CA LYS A 2 10.77 8.25 -6.05
C LYS A 2 9.56 7.41 -5.64
N VAL A 3 8.70 7.05 -6.59
CA VAL A 3 7.42 6.37 -6.34
C VAL A 3 7.60 5.06 -5.56
N HIS A 4 8.70 4.33 -5.80
CA HIS A 4 8.99 3.11 -5.07
C HIS A 4 9.18 3.32 -3.56
N LEU A 5 9.63 4.50 -3.11
CA LEU A 5 9.81 4.76 -1.69
C LEU A 5 8.45 4.87 -0.99
N TRP A 6 7.46 5.46 -1.66
CA TRP A 6 6.09 5.50 -1.15
C TRP A 6 5.48 4.11 -1.06
N PHE A 7 5.65 3.26 -2.09
CA PHE A 7 5.21 1.87 -2.02
C PHE A 7 5.89 1.09 -0.88
N ARG A 8 7.19 1.29 -0.64
CA ARG A 8 7.91 0.66 0.47
C ARG A 8 7.39 1.11 1.83
N ILE A 9 7.18 2.41 2.03
CA ILE A 9 6.62 2.95 3.27
C ILE A 9 5.21 2.38 3.48
N THR A 10 4.34 2.46 2.47
CA THR A 10 2.99 1.87 2.53
C THR A 10 3.05 0.37 2.85
N SER A 11 4.03 -0.38 2.32
CA SER A 11 4.19 -1.80 2.62
C SER A 11 4.49 -2.06 4.09
N ILE A 12 5.37 -1.26 4.68
CA ILE A 12 5.73 -1.37 6.10
C ILE A 12 4.52 -1.03 6.97
N VAL A 13 3.79 0.04 6.64
CA VAL A 13 2.62 0.46 7.41
C VAL A 13 1.49 -0.59 7.30
N VAL A 14 1.26 -1.18 6.13
CA VAL A 14 0.29 -2.28 5.96
C VAL A 14 0.71 -3.52 6.74
N PHE A 15 1.99 -3.87 6.76
CA PHE A 15 2.48 -4.97 7.59
C PHE A 15 2.22 -4.73 9.08
N LEU A 16 2.53 -3.52 9.57
CA LEU A 16 2.23 -3.13 10.95
C LEU A 16 0.74 -3.20 11.24
N GLN A 17 -0.11 -2.80 10.29
CA GLN A 17 -1.56 -2.90 10.42
C GLN A 17 -2.04 -4.34 10.61
N ILE A 18 -1.49 -5.28 9.84
CA ILE A 18 -1.81 -6.71 9.96
C ILE A 18 -1.33 -7.25 11.31
N ALA A 19 -0.13 -6.90 11.74
CA ALA A 19 0.40 -7.30 13.05
C ALA A 19 -0.48 -6.77 14.20
N LEU A 20 -0.89 -5.49 14.14
CA LEU A 20 -1.82 -4.91 15.10
C LEU A 20 -3.19 -5.60 15.07
N GLY A 21 -3.68 -6.00 13.90
CA GLY A 21 -4.91 -6.78 13.78
C GLY A 21 -4.81 -8.15 14.45
N GLY A 22 -3.66 -8.82 14.34
CA GLY A 22 -3.36 -10.05 15.08
C GLY A 22 -3.35 -9.82 16.59
N LEU A 23 -2.63 -8.79 17.07
CA LEU A 23 -2.59 -8.44 18.49
C LEU A 23 -3.98 -8.12 19.05
N LEU A 24 -4.81 -7.40 18.29
CA LEU A 24 -6.20 -7.10 18.65
C LEU A 24 -7.04 -8.38 18.76
N THR A 25 -6.89 -9.30 17.80
CA THR A 25 -7.63 -10.58 17.77
C THR A 25 -7.34 -11.42 19.03
N PHE A 26 -6.10 -11.39 19.52
CA PHE A 26 -5.70 -12.09 20.75
C PHE A 26 -5.77 -11.21 22.00
N SER A 27 -6.44 -10.06 21.94
CA SER A 27 -6.68 -9.15 23.07
C SER A 27 -5.43 -8.60 23.76
N PHE A 28 -4.29 -8.53 23.06
CA PHE A 28 -3.06 -7.90 23.58
C PHE A 28 -3.11 -6.37 23.54
N ILE A 29 -3.99 -5.79 22.72
CA ILE A 29 -4.19 -4.34 22.57
C ILE A 29 -5.68 -4.03 22.46
N THR A 30 -6.05 -2.77 22.71
CA THR A 30 -7.39 -2.26 22.40
C THR A 30 -7.56 -1.97 20.90
N SER A 31 -8.78 -1.70 20.45
CA SER A 31 -9.06 -1.42 19.03
C SER A 31 -8.51 -0.09 18.53
N LEU A 32 -8.33 0.90 19.42
CA LEU A 32 -7.99 2.27 19.04
C LEU A 32 -6.65 2.38 18.27
N PRO A 33 -5.54 1.77 18.71
CA PRO A 33 -4.29 1.78 17.93
C PRO A 33 -4.44 1.19 16.52
N HIS A 34 -5.20 0.10 16.38
CA HIS A 34 -5.46 -0.56 15.09
C HIS A 34 -6.32 0.33 14.17
N ILE A 35 -7.30 1.06 14.72
CA ILE A 35 -8.13 1.99 13.95
C ILE A 35 -7.30 3.17 13.43
N ILE A 36 -6.51 3.80 14.31
CA ILE A 36 -5.68 4.97 13.95
C ILE A 36 -4.69 4.60 12.85
N THR A 37 -4.00 3.48 13.00
CA THR A 37 -3.04 2.98 12.00
C THR A 37 -3.73 2.57 10.70
N GLY A 38 -4.97 2.07 10.75
CA GLY A 38 -5.78 1.80 9.56
C GLY A 38 -6.09 3.04 8.73
N PHE A 39 -6.43 4.16 9.37
CA PHE A 39 -6.61 5.44 8.67
C PHE A 39 -5.29 6.00 8.15
N ALA A 40 -4.18 5.79 8.85
CA ALA A 40 -2.86 6.14 8.35
C ALA A 40 -2.52 5.38 7.05
N VAL A 41 -2.79 4.07 7.00
CA VAL A 41 -2.63 3.25 5.77
C VAL A 41 -3.40 3.86 4.60
N LEU A 42 -4.65 4.29 4.82
CA LEU A 42 -5.45 4.96 3.78
C LEU A 42 -4.79 6.26 3.30
N ALA A 43 -4.32 7.11 4.23
CA ALA A 43 -3.64 8.35 3.88
C ALA A 43 -2.38 8.09 3.02
N PHE A 44 -1.55 7.12 3.41
CA PHE A 44 -0.36 6.72 2.64
C PHE A 44 -0.71 6.15 1.26
N ALA A 45 -1.80 5.38 1.15
CA ALA A 45 -2.28 4.86 -0.12
C ALA A 45 -2.78 5.96 -1.06
N ILE A 46 -3.47 6.98 -0.53
CA ILE A 46 -3.89 8.15 -1.31
C ILE A 46 -2.68 8.92 -1.83
N VAL A 47 -1.67 9.16 -0.99
CA VAL A 47 -0.42 9.81 -1.43
C VAL A 47 0.27 8.97 -2.51
N THR A 48 0.33 7.65 -2.33
CA THR A 48 0.89 6.72 -3.31
C THR A 48 0.14 6.81 -4.65
N LEU A 49 -1.19 6.89 -4.62
CA LEU A 49 -2.03 7.11 -5.80
C LEU A 49 -1.70 8.43 -6.50
N VAL A 50 -1.73 9.56 -5.78
CA VAL A 50 -1.42 10.88 -6.35
C VAL A 50 -0.03 10.88 -7.01
N VAL A 51 0.95 10.30 -6.34
CA VAL A 51 2.32 10.18 -6.86
C VAL A 51 2.39 9.26 -8.09
N ALA A 52 1.65 8.15 -8.12
CA ALA A 52 1.58 7.27 -9.29
C ALA A 52 0.89 7.94 -10.50
N GLN A 53 -0.13 8.79 -10.27
CA GLN A 53 -0.81 9.53 -11.35
C GLN A 53 0.05 10.63 -11.96
N THR A 54 1.01 11.18 -11.20
CA THR A 54 1.90 12.25 -11.66
C THR A 54 3.17 11.76 -12.37
N LEU A 55 3.34 10.45 -12.53
CA LEU A 55 4.45 9.85 -13.26
C LEU A 55 4.51 10.27 -14.73
N LYS A 56 5.73 10.58 -15.22
CA LYS A 56 6.01 10.89 -16.62
C LYS A 56 7.20 10.04 -17.13
N PRO A 57 7.05 9.30 -18.24
CA PRO A 57 5.81 9.02 -18.96
C PRO A 57 4.80 8.22 -18.10
N PRO A 58 3.49 8.28 -18.40
CA PRO A 58 2.48 7.61 -17.60
C PRO A 58 2.66 6.09 -17.66
N PHE A 59 2.55 5.43 -16.51
CA PHE A 59 2.67 3.98 -16.39
C PHE A 59 1.39 3.38 -15.83
N ARG A 60 0.47 3.05 -16.74
CA ARG A 60 -0.91 2.60 -16.46
C ARG A 60 -1.01 1.43 -15.45
N PRO A 61 -0.13 0.41 -15.46
CA PRO A 61 -0.21 -0.68 -14.48
C PRO A 61 -0.09 -0.19 -13.03
N LEU A 62 0.81 0.75 -12.75
CA LEU A 62 1.01 1.29 -11.40
C LEU A 62 -0.13 2.24 -11.00
N GLN A 63 -0.70 2.97 -11.97
CA GLN A 63 -1.89 3.79 -11.76
C GLN A 63 -3.10 2.92 -11.40
N GLY A 64 -3.35 1.84 -12.15
CA GLY A 64 -4.43 0.91 -11.85
C GLY A 64 -4.24 0.22 -10.50
N LEU A 65 -3.02 -0.23 -10.19
CA LEU A 65 -2.69 -0.86 -8.92
C LEU A 65 -2.92 0.09 -7.72
N SER A 66 -2.53 1.37 -7.85
CA SER A 66 -2.72 2.35 -6.78
C SER A 66 -4.19 2.75 -6.58
N VAL A 67 -4.99 2.81 -7.65
CA VAL A 67 -6.46 2.96 -7.53
C VAL A 67 -7.07 1.76 -6.81
N GLY A 68 -6.72 0.54 -7.24
CA GLY A 68 -7.19 -0.70 -6.62
C GLY A 68 -6.83 -0.79 -5.13
N LEU A 69 -5.63 -0.35 -4.75
CA LEU A 69 -5.20 -0.28 -3.34
C LEU A 69 -6.12 0.61 -2.51
N VAL A 70 -6.40 1.84 -2.96
CA VAL A 70 -7.27 2.76 -2.22
C VAL A 70 -8.68 2.17 -2.05
N LEU A 71 -9.24 1.60 -3.12
CA LEU A 71 -10.57 0.98 -3.07
C LEU A 71 -10.62 -0.20 -2.09
N LEU A 72 -9.63 -1.09 -2.13
CA LEU A 72 -9.58 -2.23 -1.20
C LEU A 72 -9.35 -1.80 0.25
N ILE A 73 -8.58 -0.73 0.51
CA ILE A 73 -8.41 -0.21 1.87
C ILE A 73 -9.72 0.37 2.40
N ILE A 74 -10.53 1.02 1.56
CA ILE A 74 -11.88 1.47 1.96
C ILE A 74 -12.75 0.26 2.33
N VAL A 75 -12.75 -0.79 1.51
CA VAL A 75 -13.45 -2.05 1.82
C VAL A 75 -12.95 -2.65 3.13
N GLN A 76 -11.63 -2.62 3.36
CA GLN A 76 -11.02 -3.12 4.58
C GLN A 76 -11.49 -2.37 5.82
N ILE A 77 -11.58 -1.03 5.77
CA ILE A 77 -12.10 -0.21 6.88
C ILE A 77 -13.55 -0.59 7.19
N ILE A 78 -14.38 -0.73 6.15
CA ILE A 78 -15.79 -1.14 6.31
C ILE A 78 -15.86 -2.50 7.01
N LEU A 79 -15.14 -3.50 6.48
CA LEU A 79 -15.09 -4.85 7.06
C LEU A 79 -14.56 -4.85 8.50
N GLY A 80 -13.58 -4.01 8.82
CA GLY A 80 -13.03 -3.87 10.17
C GLY A 80 -14.07 -3.37 11.17
N PHE A 81 -14.79 -2.30 10.83
CA PHE A 81 -15.89 -1.79 11.68
C PHE A 81 -17.05 -2.77 11.78
N THR A 82 -17.41 -3.45 10.67
CA THR A 82 -18.45 -4.49 10.70
C THR A 82 -18.05 -5.64 11.61
N THR A 83 -16.78 -6.07 11.57
CA THR A 83 -16.25 -7.12 12.46
C THR A 83 -16.37 -6.70 13.93
N LEU A 84 -15.95 -5.48 14.27
CA LEU A 84 -16.05 -4.94 15.62
C LEU A 84 -17.50 -4.82 16.11
N SER A 85 -18.43 -4.43 15.24
CA SER A 85 -19.84 -4.24 15.60
C SER A 85 -20.62 -5.55 15.75
N THR A 86 -20.27 -6.59 14.98
CA THR A 86 -21.08 -7.81 14.89
C THR A 86 -20.45 -9.01 15.58
N GLY A 87 -19.12 -9.02 15.77
CA GLY A 87 -18.39 -10.19 16.25
C GLY A 87 -18.41 -11.37 15.28
N ASN A 88 -18.82 -11.18 14.02
CA ASN A 88 -18.96 -12.26 13.06
C ASN A 88 -17.59 -12.78 12.57
N LEU A 89 -17.29 -14.04 12.90
CA LEU A 89 -16.03 -14.70 12.54
C LEU A 89 -15.80 -14.82 11.03
N VAL A 90 -16.86 -15.01 10.23
CA VAL A 90 -16.73 -15.10 8.76
C VAL A 90 -16.25 -13.76 8.21
N ILE A 91 -16.82 -12.65 8.69
CA ILE A 91 -16.40 -11.30 8.29
C ILE A 91 -14.97 -11.03 8.73
N ALA A 92 -14.57 -11.48 9.92
CA ALA A 92 -13.19 -11.35 10.40
C ALA A 92 -12.18 -12.09 9.49
N TRP A 93 -12.50 -13.30 9.02
CA TRP A 93 -11.66 -14.03 8.09
C TRP A 93 -11.59 -13.35 6.72
N VAL A 94 -12.72 -12.85 6.20
CA VAL A 94 -12.74 -12.07 4.95
C VAL A 94 -11.90 -10.79 5.10
N HIS A 95 -12.01 -10.08 6.21
CA HIS A 95 -11.18 -8.93 6.55
C HIS A 95 -9.70 -9.30 6.53
N LEU A 96 -9.28 -10.42 7.13
CA LEU A 96 -7.88 -10.86 7.09
C LEU A 96 -7.43 -11.20 5.66
N LEU A 97 -8.24 -11.93 4.89
CA LEU A 97 -7.89 -12.30 3.51
C LEU A 97 -7.72 -11.08 2.61
N VAL A 98 -8.59 -10.08 2.74
CA VAL A 98 -8.48 -8.81 2.01
C VAL A 98 -7.22 -8.06 2.46
N ALA A 99 -6.88 -8.06 3.75
CA ALA A 99 -5.62 -7.47 4.25
C ALA A 99 -4.39 -8.09 3.59
N MET A 100 -4.36 -9.42 3.47
CA MET A 100 -3.27 -10.14 2.81
C MET A 100 -3.18 -9.81 1.32
N GLY A 101 -4.32 -9.67 0.65
CA GLY A 101 -4.39 -9.21 -0.75
C GLY A 101 -3.84 -7.80 -0.93
N ILE A 102 -4.23 -6.87 -0.06
CA ILE A 102 -3.70 -5.49 -0.03
C ILE A 102 -2.18 -5.53 0.15
N TYR A 103 -1.67 -6.31 1.11
CA TYR A 103 -0.24 -6.43 1.34
C TYR A 103 0.50 -6.94 0.10
N GLY A 104 -0.01 -7.99 -0.55
CA GLY A 104 0.53 -8.50 -1.80
C GLY A 104 0.56 -7.45 -2.92
N MET A 105 -0.50 -6.64 -3.05
CA MET A 105 -0.55 -5.54 -4.02
C MET A 105 0.50 -4.46 -3.75
N VAL A 106 0.71 -4.06 -2.49
CA VAL A 106 1.72 -3.04 -2.16
C VAL A 106 3.14 -3.57 -2.43
N ILE A 107 3.40 -4.85 -2.14
CA ILE A 107 4.67 -5.50 -2.49
C ILE A 107 4.87 -5.54 -4.00
N ALA A 108 3.86 -5.94 -4.77
CA ALA A 108 3.90 -5.93 -6.23
C ALA A 108 4.17 -4.53 -6.79
N GLY A 109 3.50 -3.50 -6.25
CA GLY A 109 3.74 -2.10 -6.60
C GLY A 109 5.16 -1.63 -6.30
N THR A 110 5.75 -2.11 -5.20
CA THR A 110 7.16 -1.85 -4.84
C THR A 110 8.11 -2.40 -5.92
N PHE A 111 8.01 -3.68 -6.26
CA PHE A 111 8.87 -4.28 -7.28
C PHE A 111 8.67 -3.66 -8.66
N MET A 112 7.41 -3.38 -9.02
CA MET A 112 7.07 -2.79 -10.31
C MET A 112 7.65 -1.37 -10.45
N SER A 113 7.56 -0.54 -9.41
CA SER A 113 8.13 0.80 -9.40
C SER A 113 9.67 0.79 -9.37
N MET A 114 10.29 -0.15 -8.66
CA MET A 114 11.75 -0.34 -8.71
C MET A 114 12.24 -0.73 -10.11
N ARG A 115 11.53 -1.63 -10.79
CA ARG A 115 11.84 -2.03 -12.17
C ARG A 115 11.74 -0.86 -13.14
N LEU A 116 10.73 0.00 -12.98
CA LEU A 116 10.56 1.20 -13.79
C LEU A 116 11.73 2.18 -13.58
N ASP A 117 12.11 2.43 -12.34
CA ASP A 117 13.26 3.28 -12.00
C ASP A 117 14.59 2.74 -12.53
N TYR A 118 14.77 1.42 -12.59
CA TYR A 118 15.98 0.80 -13.14
C TYR A 118 16.08 1.03 -14.65
N ARG A 119 15.01 0.74 -15.41
CA ARG A 119 14.94 0.95 -16.86
C ARG A 119 15.18 2.40 -17.26
N ALA A 120 14.65 3.35 -16.49
CA ALA A 120 14.86 4.78 -16.75
C ALA A 120 16.33 5.19 -16.63
N ARG A 121 17.12 4.54 -15.76
CA ARG A 121 18.56 4.78 -15.63
C ARG A 121 19.36 4.17 -16.78
N GLU A 122 19.03 2.95 -17.22
CA GLU A 122 19.70 2.30 -18.35
C GLU A 122 19.51 3.06 -19.67
N GLN A 123 18.37 3.73 -19.83
CA GLN A 123 18.04 4.49 -21.05
C GLN A 123 18.64 5.90 -21.08
N SER A 124 19.36 6.32 -20.02
CA SER A 124 20.08 7.59 -20.01
C SER A 124 21.43 7.39 -20.71
N PRO A 125 21.69 8.01 -21.88
CA PRO A 125 22.97 7.86 -22.57
C PRO A 125 24.12 8.36 -21.68
N PRO A 126 25.35 7.82 -21.81
CA PRO A 126 26.50 8.37 -21.12
C PRO A 126 26.62 9.86 -21.46
N SER A 127 26.68 10.70 -20.44
CA SER A 127 26.95 12.13 -20.64
C SER A 127 28.35 12.25 -21.22
N VAL A 128 28.45 12.41 -22.53
CA VAL A 128 29.69 12.85 -23.17
C VAL A 128 29.83 14.31 -22.76
N GLY A 129 30.55 14.56 -21.66
CA GLY A 129 31.00 15.89 -21.31
C GLY A 129 31.89 16.43 -22.45
N PRO A 130 31.88 17.74 -22.72
CA PRO A 130 32.79 18.31 -23.70
C PRO A 130 34.23 18.00 -23.25
N GLN A 131 34.97 17.21 -24.04
CA GLN A 131 36.41 17.17 -23.93
C GLN A 131 36.93 18.51 -24.45
N ALA A 132 37.39 19.36 -23.53
CA ALA A 132 38.16 20.56 -23.79
C ALA A 132 39.54 20.38 -23.16
#